data_AF-A0A9P4QJS0-F1
#
_entry.id   AF-A0A9P4QJS0-F1
#
_cell.length_a   1.000
_cell.length_b   1.000
_cell.length_c   1.000
_cell.angle_alpha   90.00
_cell.angle_beta   90.00
_cell.angle_gamma   90.00
#
_symmetry.space_group_name_H-M   'P 1'
#
loop_
_entity.id
_entity.type
_entity.pdbx_description
1 polymer ?
#
loop_
_entity_poly.entity_id
_entity_poly.type
_entity_poly.pdbx_seq_one_letter_code
_entity_poly.pdbx_strand_id
1 'polypeptide(L)'
;MSFGKLYATTDNPRSLAIRAVAKANGLDLELVETVPAQGVSDDYRKLNKLGKIPTFEGADKYVLSEAIAIAVYVTSQNEKTTLLGKTKQDYASILRWLSFANSELLPAIGGWFRPLVGRDPYNKKSVDDSAKATAANLKVLEDHLMINTYLVGERLTLADLFSVGVLSRGFQYFFDKEWRAEHPSVTRWYETVYNQPIYLDIVGELKFIDKAIPNTPPKKEKEVKKQETKPQAKAAPAQEEEDEKPVPKPKHPLEALGKSEFVLDDWKRKYSNEETREVALPWFWQNCNFNEYSIWRMDYLYPDELSSMTFMNSNLVGGFFTRLEASRKYIFGAGGVFKSEDGKHTIRGAFLTRGDEAAPAFDVAPDYESYKFTKLDPKNDADKAFVEDMWSWDKPIDVDGTTYEFADGKVFK
;
A
#
# COMPACT_ATOMS: atom_id res chain seq x y z
N MET A 1 0.46 13.68 -36.90
CA MET A 1 1.69 13.05 -36.37
C MET A 1 1.54 13.04 -34.86
N SER A 2 1.86 11.93 -34.19
CA SER A 2 1.75 11.84 -32.73
C SER A 2 2.62 12.92 -32.08
N PHE A 3 2.08 13.61 -31.08
CA PHE A 3 2.80 14.55 -30.24
C PHE A 3 3.79 13.82 -29.32
N GLY A 4 3.41 12.64 -28.84
CA GLY A 4 4.24 11.78 -28.02
C GLY A 4 3.45 10.68 -27.34
N LYS A 5 4.13 9.98 -26.44
CA LYS A 5 3.58 8.92 -25.59
C LYS A 5 3.49 9.39 -24.15
N LEU A 6 2.41 9.02 -23.49
CA LEU A 6 2.21 9.17 -22.05
C LEU A 6 2.12 7.77 -21.43
N TYR A 7 3.10 7.41 -20.61
CA TYR A 7 3.10 6.18 -19.86
C TYR A 7 2.34 6.39 -18.54
N ALA A 8 1.16 5.80 -18.40
CA ALA A 8 0.30 5.91 -17.22
C ALA A 8 -0.77 4.80 -17.21
N THR A 9 -1.53 4.65 -16.13
CA THR A 9 -2.78 3.88 -16.16
C THR A 9 -3.93 4.78 -16.61
N THR A 10 -4.92 4.18 -17.28
CA THR A 10 -6.11 4.89 -17.78
C THR A 10 -6.81 5.74 -16.71
N ASP A 11 -6.86 5.25 -15.48
CA ASP A 11 -7.54 5.86 -14.34
C ASP A 11 -6.59 6.58 -13.36
N ASN A 12 -5.35 6.86 -13.78
CA ASN A 12 -4.34 7.48 -12.92
C ASN A 12 -4.69 8.95 -12.61
N PRO A 13 -4.93 9.32 -11.33
CA PRO A 13 -5.34 10.67 -10.93
C PRO A 13 -4.42 11.79 -11.42
N ARG A 14 -3.11 11.54 -11.50
CA ARG A 14 -2.10 12.51 -11.94
C ARG A 14 -2.05 12.70 -13.46
N SER A 15 -2.61 11.77 -14.22
CA SER A 15 -2.56 11.78 -15.69
C SER A 15 -3.81 12.36 -16.37
N LEU A 16 -4.94 12.40 -15.66
CA LEU A 16 -6.23 12.84 -16.23
C LEU A 16 -6.17 14.27 -16.77
N ALA A 17 -5.58 15.19 -16.00
CA ALA A 17 -5.42 16.58 -16.44
C ALA A 17 -4.49 16.70 -17.65
N ILE A 18 -3.40 15.91 -17.71
CA ILE A 18 -2.47 15.88 -18.84
C ILE A 18 -3.19 15.47 -20.12
N ARG A 19 -4.01 14.41 -20.05
CA ARG A 19 -4.81 13.92 -21.18
C ARG A 19 -5.86 14.94 -21.61
N ALA A 20 -6.52 15.60 -20.64
CA ALA A 20 -7.50 16.65 -20.89
C ALA A 20 -6.89 17.83 -21.65
N VAL A 21 -5.75 18.35 -21.18
CA VAL A 21 -5.08 19.48 -21.85
C VAL A 21 -4.46 19.10 -23.18
N ALA A 22 -3.96 17.86 -23.34
CA ALA A 22 -3.48 17.36 -24.63
C ALA A 22 -4.60 17.39 -25.67
N LYS A 23 -5.77 16.83 -25.33
CA LYS A 23 -6.95 16.84 -26.21
C LYS A 23 -7.39 18.26 -26.55
N ALA A 24 -7.49 19.14 -25.57
CA ALA A 24 -7.88 20.54 -25.79
C ALA A 24 -6.89 21.33 -26.67
N ASN A 25 -5.61 20.99 -26.60
CA ASN A 25 -4.57 21.57 -27.45
C ASN A 25 -4.46 20.87 -28.82
N GLY A 26 -5.29 19.87 -29.12
CA GLY A 26 -5.21 19.10 -30.37
C GLY A 26 -3.94 18.27 -30.49
N LEU A 27 -3.33 17.90 -29.37
CA LEU A 27 -2.10 17.10 -29.30
C LEU A 27 -2.46 15.62 -29.26
N ASP A 28 -1.99 14.89 -30.27
CA ASP A 28 -2.17 13.44 -30.38
C ASP A 28 -1.22 12.70 -29.42
N LEU A 29 -1.67 12.47 -28.19
CA LEU A 29 -0.91 11.85 -27.11
C LEU A 29 -1.32 10.38 -26.92
N GLU A 30 -0.45 9.46 -27.31
CA GLU A 30 -0.68 8.02 -27.17
C GLU A 30 -0.56 7.60 -25.70
N LEU A 31 -1.61 7.00 -25.13
CA LEU A 31 -1.54 6.43 -23.78
C LEU A 31 -0.93 5.02 -23.86
N VAL A 32 0.24 4.85 -23.24
CA VAL A 32 0.88 3.55 -23.05
C VAL A 32 0.55 3.06 -21.64
N GLU A 33 -0.25 2.00 -21.54
CA GLU A 33 -0.67 1.45 -20.26
C GLU A 33 0.55 0.88 -19.49
N THR A 34 0.90 1.54 -18.40
CA THR A 34 2.04 1.17 -17.54
C THR A 34 1.58 1.09 -16.09
N VAL A 35 1.74 -0.08 -15.47
CA VAL A 35 1.31 -0.35 -14.09
C VAL A 35 2.53 -0.65 -13.21
N PRO A 36 3.14 0.35 -12.54
CA PRO A 36 4.36 0.12 -11.76
C PRO A 36 4.26 -0.95 -10.67
N ALA A 37 3.05 -1.19 -10.14
CA ALA A 37 2.81 -2.24 -9.15
C ALA A 37 3.06 -3.67 -9.68
N GLN A 38 3.01 -3.87 -11.00
CA GLN A 38 3.30 -5.15 -11.66
C GLN A 38 4.77 -5.25 -12.13
N GLY A 39 5.59 -4.26 -11.78
CA GLY A 39 6.91 -4.07 -12.37
C GLY A 39 6.86 -3.25 -13.66
N VAL A 40 8.03 -2.81 -14.10
CA VAL A 40 8.22 -2.06 -15.36
C VAL A 40 9.44 -2.60 -16.09
N SER A 41 9.42 -2.56 -17.41
CA SER A 41 10.54 -3.03 -18.25
C SER A 41 11.78 -2.17 -18.08
N ASP A 42 12.95 -2.75 -18.39
CA ASP A 42 14.21 -2.02 -18.40
C ASP A 42 14.22 -0.87 -19.41
N ASP A 43 13.53 -1.04 -20.54
CA ASP A 43 13.34 0.03 -21.52
C ASP A 43 12.57 1.22 -20.93
N TYR A 44 11.54 0.96 -20.13
CA TYR A 44 10.85 2.03 -19.42
C TYR A 44 11.74 2.69 -18.37
N ARG A 45 12.59 1.92 -17.68
CA ARG A 45 13.55 2.46 -16.71
C ARG A 45 14.61 3.37 -17.34
N LYS A 46 14.89 3.22 -18.64
CA LYS A 46 15.74 4.17 -19.37
C LYS A 46 15.07 5.54 -19.52
N LEU A 47 13.74 5.58 -19.65
CA LEU A 47 12.96 6.81 -19.70
C LEU A 47 12.78 7.41 -18.29
N ASN A 48 12.43 6.59 -17.31
CA ASN A 48 12.24 7.00 -15.93
C ASN A 48 12.87 5.99 -14.97
N LYS A 49 14.05 6.33 -14.43
CA LYS A 49 14.83 5.46 -13.54
C LYS A 49 14.08 5.04 -12.27
N LEU A 50 13.14 5.86 -11.80
CA LEU A 50 12.31 5.54 -10.63
C LEU A 50 11.18 4.55 -10.95
N GLY A 51 10.92 4.27 -12.23
CA GLY A 51 9.83 3.40 -12.67
C GLY A 51 8.43 3.93 -12.31
N LYS A 52 8.30 5.23 -12.04
CA LYS A 52 7.03 5.87 -11.65
C LYS A 52 6.25 6.33 -12.88
N ILE A 53 4.95 6.56 -12.70
CA ILE A 53 4.05 7.18 -13.68
C ILE A 53 3.45 8.48 -13.10
N PRO A 54 3.07 9.46 -13.93
CA PRO A 54 3.22 9.48 -15.39
C PRO A 54 4.65 9.80 -15.87
N THR A 55 4.99 9.33 -17.08
CA THR A 55 6.19 9.73 -17.85
C THR A 55 5.79 10.08 -19.27
N PHE A 56 6.36 11.15 -19.83
CA PHE A 56 6.16 11.59 -21.21
C PHE A 56 7.40 11.28 -22.06
N GLU A 57 7.18 10.82 -23.29
CA GLU A 57 8.19 10.70 -24.35
C GLU A 57 7.66 11.39 -25.61
N GLY A 58 8.24 12.53 -25.98
CA GLY A 58 7.89 13.26 -27.18
C GLY A 58 8.32 12.53 -28.46
N ALA A 59 7.64 12.84 -29.56
CA ALA A 59 8.06 12.35 -30.89
C ALA A 59 9.49 12.82 -31.27
N ASP A 60 9.92 13.94 -30.68
CA ASP A 60 11.27 14.52 -30.76
C ASP A 60 12.29 13.88 -29.81
N LYS A 61 11.91 12.80 -29.11
CA LYS A 61 12.71 12.10 -28.09
C LYS A 61 12.96 12.91 -26.81
N TYR A 62 12.25 14.02 -26.60
CA TYR A 62 12.25 14.68 -25.30
C TYR A 62 11.52 13.83 -24.26
N VAL A 63 12.21 13.48 -23.17
CA VAL A 63 11.66 12.69 -22.08
C VAL A 63 11.44 13.59 -20.86
N LEU A 64 10.25 13.51 -20.28
CA LEU A 64 9.89 14.29 -19.10
C LEU A 64 9.16 13.42 -18.07
N SER A 65 9.61 13.48 -16.82
CA SER A 65 8.96 12.87 -15.66
C SER A 65 8.43 13.94 -14.71
N GLU A 66 7.66 13.52 -13.70
CA GLU A 66 6.91 14.36 -12.75
C GLU A 66 5.62 14.95 -13.34
N ALA A 67 4.49 14.60 -12.72
CA ALA A 67 3.17 14.91 -13.27
C ALA A 67 2.90 16.41 -13.47
N ILE A 68 3.36 17.26 -12.54
CA ILE A 68 3.19 18.71 -12.65
C ILE A 68 3.98 19.27 -13.82
N ALA A 69 5.23 18.81 -14.01
CA ALA A 69 6.08 19.26 -15.10
C ALA A 69 5.47 18.86 -16.46
N ILE A 70 5.01 17.62 -16.59
CA ILE A 70 4.34 17.14 -17.81
C ILE A 70 3.06 17.94 -18.06
N ALA A 71 2.22 18.14 -17.05
CA ALA A 71 0.97 18.88 -17.19
C ALA A 71 1.21 20.33 -17.65
N VAL A 72 2.20 21.02 -17.08
CA VAL A 72 2.58 22.37 -17.50
C VAL A 72 3.12 22.36 -18.92
N TYR A 73 4.03 21.43 -19.25
CA TYR A 73 4.63 21.32 -20.59
C TYR A 73 3.60 21.07 -21.69
N VAL A 74 2.67 20.14 -21.48
CA VAL A 74 1.59 19.86 -22.45
C VAL A 74 0.65 21.06 -22.57
N THR A 75 0.32 21.71 -21.45
CA THR A 75 -0.54 22.90 -21.46
C THR A 75 0.13 24.06 -22.21
N SER A 76 1.44 24.27 -22.01
CA SER A 76 2.19 25.40 -22.57
C SER A 76 2.43 25.30 -24.07
N GLN A 77 2.19 24.14 -24.69
CA GLN A 77 2.28 24.01 -26.17
C GLN A 77 1.31 24.93 -26.90
N ASN A 78 0.24 25.37 -26.22
CA ASN A 78 -0.65 26.40 -26.72
C ASN A 78 -0.30 27.74 -26.07
N GLU A 79 0.44 28.59 -26.79
CA GLU A 79 0.82 29.94 -26.31
C GLU A 79 -0.37 30.85 -25.99
N LYS A 80 -1.56 30.53 -26.50
CA LYS A 80 -2.81 31.27 -26.26
C LYS A 80 -3.64 30.66 -25.12
N THR A 81 -3.13 29.63 -24.45
CA THR A 81 -3.85 28.96 -23.36
C THR A 81 -4.20 29.92 -22.24
N THR A 82 -5.41 29.79 -21.70
CA THR A 82 -5.82 30.51 -20.49
C THR A 82 -5.60 29.70 -19.22
N LEU A 83 -5.16 28.44 -19.35
CA LEU A 83 -5.06 27.49 -18.24
C LEU A 83 -3.85 27.74 -17.34
N LEU A 84 -2.89 28.56 -17.75
CA LEU A 84 -1.69 28.93 -16.99
C LEU A 84 -1.76 30.33 -16.38
N GLY A 85 -2.97 30.91 -16.31
CA GLY A 85 -3.18 32.24 -15.74
C GLY A 85 -2.78 33.37 -16.69
N LYS A 86 -3.06 34.62 -16.30
CA LYS A 86 -2.72 35.82 -17.08
C LYS A 86 -1.51 36.55 -16.52
N THR A 87 -1.31 36.46 -15.21
CA THR A 87 -0.26 37.17 -14.50
C THR A 87 0.76 36.19 -13.91
N LYS A 88 1.92 36.71 -13.51
CA LYS A 88 2.93 35.91 -12.79
C LYS A 88 2.38 35.40 -11.45
N GLN A 89 1.52 36.18 -10.81
CA GLN A 89 0.83 35.84 -9.57
C GLN A 89 -0.19 34.71 -9.78
N ASP A 90 -0.93 34.72 -10.89
CA ASP A 90 -1.83 33.62 -11.25
C ASP A 90 -1.02 32.33 -11.45
N TYR A 91 0.05 32.40 -12.24
CA TYR A 91 0.89 31.24 -12.52
C TYR A 91 1.51 30.65 -11.23
N ALA A 92 2.03 31.51 -10.34
CA ALA A 92 2.55 31.06 -9.05
C ALA A 92 1.44 30.42 -8.18
N SER A 93 0.24 30.97 -8.20
CA SER A 93 -0.92 30.41 -7.49
C SER A 93 -1.38 29.07 -8.07
N ILE A 94 -1.29 28.90 -9.39
CA ILE A 94 -1.55 27.61 -10.07
C ILE A 94 -0.54 26.58 -9.60
N LEU A 95 0.76 26.91 -9.60
CA LEU A 95 1.80 26.01 -9.10
C LEU A 95 1.60 25.65 -7.62
N ARG A 96 1.18 26.61 -6.79
CA ARG A 96 0.84 26.36 -5.38
C ARG A 96 -0.23 25.27 -5.26
N TRP A 97 -1.33 25.39 -6.00
CA TRP A 97 -2.41 24.42 -5.95
C TRP A 97 -2.07 23.07 -6.55
N LEU A 98 -1.30 23.04 -7.65
CA LEU A 98 -0.75 21.81 -8.21
C LEU A 98 0.12 21.07 -7.19
N SER A 99 1.01 21.81 -6.51
CA SER A 99 1.85 21.28 -5.44
C SER A 99 1.03 20.79 -4.25
N PHE A 100 0.08 21.59 -3.76
CA PHE A 100 -0.82 21.23 -2.66
C PHE A 100 -1.61 19.95 -2.97
N ALA A 101 -2.22 19.86 -4.16
CA ALA A 101 -2.97 18.68 -4.56
C ALA A 101 -2.06 17.44 -4.64
N ASN A 102 -0.85 17.58 -5.19
CA ASN A 102 0.05 16.44 -5.37
C ASN A 102 0.75 15.98 -4.08
N SER A 103 1.01 16.90 -3.14
CA SER A 103 1.80 16.65 -1.93
C SER A 103 0.95 16.44 -0.67
N GLU A 104 -0.21 17.10 -0.57
CA GLU A 104 -1.08 17.05 0.61
C GLU A 104 -2.30 16.15 0.37
N LEU A 105 -3.08 16.43 -0.69
CA LEU A 105 -4.32 15.69 -0.95
C LEU A 105 -4.06 14.26 -1.42
N LEU A 106 -3.22 14.11 -2.44
CA LEU A 106 -3.05 12.82 -3.11
C LEU A 106 -2.44 11.75 -2.20
N PRO A 107 -1.40 12.02 -1.37
CA PRO A 107 -0.87 11.02 -0.45
C PRO A 107 -1.86 10.67 0.67
N ALA A 108 -2.58 11.65 1.22
CA ALA A 108 -3.58 11.42 2.26
C ALA A 108 -4.75 10.55 1.74
N ILE A 109 -5.31 10.90 0.58
CA ILE A 109 -6.37 10.10 -0.06
C ILE A 109 -5.83 8.74 -0.45
N GLY A 110 -4.60 8.66 -0.97
CA GLY A 110 -3.95 7.39 -1.31
C GLY A 110 -3.76 6.47 -0.10
N GLY A 111 -3.33 7.01 1.04
CA GLY A 111 -3.17 6.26 2.30
C GLY A 111 -4.49 5.82 2.92
N TRP A 112 -5.59 6.53 2.63
CA TRP A 112 -6.94 6.10 3.01
C TRP A 112 -7.47 5.03 2.06
N PHE A 113 -7.36 5.26 0.75
CA PHE A 113 -7.93 4.44 -0.32
C PHE A 113 -7.23 3.10 -0.55
N ARG A 114 -5.92 3.13 -0.80
CA ARG A 114 -5.19 1.94 -1.29
C ARG A 114 -5.28 0.76 -0.32
N PRO A 115 -5.24 0.93 1.01
CA PRO A 115 -5.42 -0.18 1.93
C PRO A 115 -6.82 -0.80 1.91
N LEU A 116 -7.86 -0.01 1.65
CA LEU A 116 -9.26 -0.46 1.64
C LEU A 116 -9.62 -1.24 0.37
N VAL A 117 -8.84 -1.07 -0.71
CA VAL A 117 -9.00 -1.82 -1.96
C VAL A 117 -7.90 -2.85 -2.18
N GLY A 118 -7.10 -3.16 -1.15
CA GLY A 118 -6.08 -4.21 -1.20
C GLY A 118 -4.84 -3.90 -2.04
N ARG A 119 -4.61 -2.62 -2.38
CA ARG A 119 -3.38 -2.18 -3.07
C ARG A 119 -2.21 -1.97 -2.12
N ASP A 120 -2.51 -1.59 -0.89
CA ASP A 120 -1.56 -1.46 0.22
C ASP A 120 -2.03 -2.35 1.39
N PRO A 121 -1.16 -2.71 2.34
CA PRO A 121 -1.57 -3.41 3.56
C PRO A 121 -2.54 -2.57 4.40
N TYR A 122 -3.63 -3.18 4.88
CA TYR A 122 -4.57 -2.54 5.78
C TYR A 122 -3.99 -2.40 7.19
N ASN A 123 -3.94 -1.16 7.68
CA ASN A 123 -3.73 -0.84 9.08
C ASN A 123 -4.77 0.18 9.53
N LYS A 124 -5.58 -0.15 10.54
CA LYS A 124 -6.68 0.71 10.99
C LYS A 124 -6.21 2.11 11.39
N LYS A 125 -5.13 2.21 12.16
CA LYS A 125 -4.60 3.49 12.61
C LYS A 125 -4.10 4.33 11.42
N SER A 126 -3.35 3.73 10.49
CA SER A 126 -2.86 4.43 9.30
C SER A 126 -4.00 4.92 8.40
N VAL A 127 -5.05 4.11 8.23
CA VAL A 127 -6.27 4.49 7.50
C VAL A 127 -6.99 5.64 8.21
N ASP A 128 -7.22 5.53 9.52
CA ASP A 128 -7.91 6.57 10.30
C ASP A 128 -7.10 7.88 10.36
N ASP A 129 -5.77 7.82 10.44
CA ASP A 129 -4.88 8.98 10.38
C ASP A 129 -4.89 9.62 8.97
N SER A 130 -4.91 8.81 7.91
CA SER A 130 -5.00 9.28 6.52
C SER A 130 -6.36 9.94 6.21
N ALA A 131 -7.44 9.40 6.77
CA ALA A 131 -8.77 9.99 6.68
C ALA A 131 -8.83 11.36 7.39
N LYS A 132 -8.24 11.48 8.59
CA LYS A 132 -8.12 12.75 9.30
C LYS A 132 -7.29 13.78 8.54
N ALA A 133 -6.14 13.37 7.98
CA ALA A 133 -5.30 14.23 7.15
C ALA A 133 -6.07 14.70 5.90
N THR A 134 -6.82 13.80 5.27
CA THR A 134 -7.69 14.14 4.14
C THR A 134 -8.73 15.19 4.52
N ALA A 135 -9.41 15.04 5.66
CA ALA A 135 -10.39 16.01 6.14
C ALA A 135 -9.76 17.39 6.43
N ALA A 136 -8.59 17.43 7.07
CA ALA A 136 -7.87 18.68 7.33
C ALA A 136 -7.48 19.41 6.03
N ASN A 137 -7.00 18.67 5.03
CA ASN A 137 -6.62 19.23 3.74
C ASN A 137 -7.84 19.68 2.92
N LEU A 138 -8.96 18.96 3.01
CA LEU A 138 -10.23 19.37 2.37
C LEU A 138 -10.80 20.63 3.01
N LYS A 139 -10.59 20.86 4.32
CA LYS A 139 -11.00 22.11 4.95
C LYS A 139 -10.33 23.32 4.29
N VAL A 140 -9.04 23.22 3.92
CA VAL A 140 -8.33 24.29 3.21
C VAL A 140 -8.98 24.59 1.86
N LEU A 141 -9.41 23.55 1.13
CA LEU A 141 -10.13 23.73 -0.12
C LEU A 141 -11.53 24.31 0.09
N GLU A 142 -12.28 23.82 1.07
CA GLU A 142 -13.63 24.28 1.40
C GLU A 142 -13.62 25.77 1.77
N ASP A 143 -12.71 26.18 2.66
CA ASP A 143 -12.55 27.59 3.06
C ASP A 143 -12.21 28.48 1.86
N HIS A 144 -11.33 28.01 0.96
CA HIS A 144 -10.95 28.76 -0.24
C HIS A 144 -12.11 28.85 -1.24
N LEU A 145 -12.81 27.74 -1.49
CA LEU A 145 -13.87 27.65 -2.51
C LEU A 145 -15.21 28.23 -2.05
N MET A 146 -15.34 28.56 -0.76
CA MET A 146 -16.50 29.27 -0.21
C MET A 146 -16.70 30.64 -0.87
N ILE A 147 -15.62 31.32 -1.23
CA ILE A 147 -15.65 32.67 -1.82
C ILE A 147 -15.06 32.74 -3.23
N ASN A 148 -14.63 31.61 -3.80
CA ASN A 148 -14.02 31.55 -5.13
C ASN A 148 -14.71 30.51 -6.00
N THR A 149 -14.97 30.85 -7.27
CA THR A 149 -15.56 29.89 -8.22
C THR A 149 -14.58 28.77 -8.56
N TYR A 150 -13.30 29.12 -8.77
CA TYR A 150 -12.18 28.25 -9.16
C TYR A 150 -10.99 28.44 -8.20
N LEU A 151 -9.96 27.60 -8.32
CA LEU A 151 -8.78 27.67 -7.45
C LEU A 151 -7.93 28.92 -7.66
N VAL A 152 -7.88 29.45 -8.90
CA VAL A 152 -7.09 30.64 -9.23
C VAL A 152 -7.88 31.58 -10.14
N GLY A 153 -8.21 32.75 -9.60
CA GLY A 153 -9.03 33.74 -10.28
C GLY A 153 -10.46 33.24 -10.57
N GLU A 154 -11.17 33.94 -11.45
CA GLU A 154 -12.56 33.63 -11.82
C GLU A 154 -12.65 32.82 -13.13
N ARG A 155 -11.74 31.86 -13.35
CA ARG A 155 -11.76 31.00 -14.54
C ARG A 155 -11.12 29.65 -14.29
N LEU A 156 -11.48 28.66 -15.12
CA LEU A 156 -10.85 27.35 -15.13
C LEU A 156 -9.35 27.48 -15.44
N THR A 157 -8.52 26.82 -14.62
CA THR A 157 -7.07 26.72 -14.80
C THR A 157 -6.59 25.27 -14.73
N LEU A 158 -5.31 25.06 -15.01
CA LEU A 158 -4.67 23.76 -14.85
C LEU A 158 -4.73 23.24 -13.41
N ALA A 159 -4.71 24.15 -12.42
CA ALA A 159 -4.84 23.79 -11.01
C ALA A 159 -6.17 23.07 -10.73
N ASP A 160 -7.26 23.54 -11.35
CA ASP A 160 -8.58 22.96 -11.19
C ASP A 160 -8.64 21.54 -11.77
N LEU A 161 -8.24 21.39 -13.03
CA LEU A 161 -8.25 20.11 -13.76
C LEU A 161 -7.41 19.04 -13.04
N PHE A 162 -6.22 19.42 -12.56
CA PHE A 162 -5.33 18.52 -11.84
C PHE A 162 -5.91 18.12 -10.47
N SER A 163 -6.44 19.09 -9.73
CA SER A 163 -6.97 18.85 -8.38
C SER A 163 -8.24 17.98 -8.41
N VAL A 164 -9.12 18.16 -9.40
CA VAL A 164 -10.26 17.26 -9.62
C VAL A 164 -9.81 15.84 -9.93
N GLY A 165 -8.74 15.68 -10.74
CA GLY A 165 -8.10 14.38 -10.96
C GLY A 165 -7.67 13.72 -9.65
N VAL A 166 -6.95 14.46 -8.80
CA VAL A 166 -6.49 13.99 -7.48
C VAL A 166 -7.66 13.59 -6.56
N LEU A 167 -8.73 14.39 -6.52
CA LEU A 167 -9.87 14.17 -5.64
C LEU A 167 -10.84 13.08 -6.13
N SER A 168 -10.68 12.59 -7.37
CA SER A 168 -11.58 11.59 -7.96
C SER A 168 -11.80 10.35 -7.08
N ARG A 169 -10.76 9.83 -6.42
CA ARG A 169 -10.89 8.69 -5.50
C ARG A 169 -11.67 9.03 -4.23
N GLY A 170 -11.59 10.28 -3.77
CA GLY A 170 -12.44 10.77 -2.69
C GLY A 170 -13.92 10.67 -3.05
N PHE A 171 -14.32 11.23 -4.20
CA PHE A 171 -15.72 11.19 -4.67
C PHE A 171 -16.22 9.80 -5.08
N GLN A 172 -15.33 8.90 -5.50
CA GLN A 172 -15.68 7.53 -5.87
C GLN A 172 -15.85 6.58 -4.68
N TYR A 173 -15.27 6.89 -3.51
CA TYR A 173 -15.22 5.93 -2.39
C TYR A 173 -15.60 6.50 -1.02
N PHE A 174 -15.45 7.80 -0.77
CA PHE A 174 -15.56 8.38 0.57
C PHE A 174 -16.54 9.54 0.70
N PHE A 175 -16.62 10.40 -0.30
CA PHE A 175 -17.40 11.64 -0.23
C PHE A 175 -18.84 11.36 -0.66
N ASP A 176 -19.56 10.72 0.25
CA ASP A 176 -20.94 10.31 0.06
C ASP A 176 -21.93 11.47 0.17
N LYS A 177 -23.22 11.16 0.18
CA LYS A 177 -24.28 12.17 0.18
C LYS A 177 -24.22 13.07 1.43
N GLU A 178 -23.93 12.50 2.59
CA GLU A 178 -23.83 13.27 3.84
C GLU A 178 -22.60 14.16 3.82
N TRP A 179 -21.44 13.60 3.45
CA TRP A 179 -20.20 14.38 3.35
C TRP A 179 -20.35 15.56 2.39
N ARG A 180 -20.99 15.36 1.23
CA ARG A 180 -21.22 16.41 0.23
C ARG A 180 -22.16 17.52 0.72
N ALA A 181 -23.10 17.19 1.59
CA ALA A 181 -23.98 18.20 2.21
C ALA A 181 -23.21 19.08 3.21
N GLU A 182 -22.20 18.52 3.89
CA GLU A 182 -21.33 19.25 4.82
C GLU A 182 -20.21 20.05 4.13
N HIS A 183 -19.85 19.69 2.89
CA HIS A 183 -18.78 20.33 2.10
C HIS A 183 -19.32 20.85 0.76
N PRO A 184 -20.26 21.81 0.78
CA PRO A 184 -20.95 22.27 -0.42
C PRO A 184 -20.02 22.97 -1.41
N SER A 185 -18.97 23.67 -0.95
CA SER A 185 -18.12 24.49 -1.83
C SER A 185 -17.17 23.62 -2.66
N VAL A 186 -16.53 22.64 -2.02
CA VAL A 186 -15.73 21.62 -2.71
C VAL A 186 -16.59 20.79 -3.64
N THR A 187 -17.78 20.38 -3.19
CA THR A 187 -18.70 19.58 -4.03
C THR A 187 -19.14 20.35 -5.28
N ARG A 188 -19.58 21.61 -5.11
CA ARG A 188 -19.96 22.50 -6.22
C ARG A 188 -18.80 22.67 -7.20
N TRP A 189 -17.61 22.99 -6.71
CA TRP A 189 -16.45 23.21 -7.56
C TRP A 189 -16.04 21.94 -8.30
N TYR A 190 -16.03 20.79 -7.63
CA TYR A 190 -15.71 19.50 -8.24
C TYR A 190 -16.68 19.19 -9.39
N GLU A 191 -17.99 19.32 -9.15
CA GLU A 191 -19.02 19.11 -10.17
C GLU A 191 -18.89 20.10 -11.34
N THR A 192 -18.62 21.38 -11.04
CA THR A 192 -18.44 22.43 -12.05
C THR A 192 -17.27 22.13 -12.98
N VAL A 193 -16.14 21.68 -12.43
CA VAL A 193 -14.91 21.40 -13.19
C VAL A 193 -14.98 20.06 -13.90
N TYR A 194 -15.52 19.01 -13.25
CA TYR A 194 -15.64 17.68 -13.83
C TYR A 194 -16.51 17.69 -15.08
N ASN A 195 -17.62 18.45 -15.06
CA ASN A 195 -18.54 18.58 -16.19
C ASN A 195 -18.07 19.54 -17.29
N GLN A 196 -16.87 20.13 -17.18
CA GLN A 196 -16.30 20.87 -18.30
C GLN A 196 -15.99 19.89 -19.45
N PRO A 197 -16.35 20.20 -20.71
CA PRO A 197 -16.12 19.29 -21.83
C PRO A 197 -14.67 18.82 -21.95
N ILE A 198 -13.70 19.70 -21.67
CA ILE A 198 -12.27 19.38 -21.65
C ILE A 198 -11.93 18.19 -20.73
N TYR A 199 -12.64 18.05 -19.61
CA TYR A 199 -12.40 17.00 -18.63
C TYR A 199 -13.33 15.80 -18.82
N LEU A 200 -14.63 16.07 -18.96
CA LEU A 200 -15.69 15.05 -19.13
C LEU A 200 -15.39 14.08 -20.27
N ASP A 201 -14.88 14.61 -21.38
CA ASP A 201 -14.49 13.84 -22.57
C ASP A 201 -13.41 12.78 -22.32
N ILE A 202 -12.65 12.90 -21.23
CA ILE A 202 -11.56 11.98 -20.86
C ILE A 202 -12.04 10.94 -19.85
N VAL A 203 -12.90 11.35 -18.92
CA VAL A 203 -13.28 10.54 -17.75
C VAL A 203 -14.67 9.91 -17.84
N GLY A 204 -15.51 10.39 -18.75
CA GLY A 204 -16.90 9.96 -18.87
C GLY A 204 -17.84 10.64 -17.86
N GLU A 205 -19.03 10.08 -17.70
CA GLU A 205 -20.11 10.63 -16.87
C GLU A 205 -19.75 10.66 -15.38
N LEU A 206 -20.05 11.80 -14.71
CA LEU A 206 -19.89 11.94 -13.27
C LEU A 206 -20.93 11.09 -12.52
N LYS A 207 -20.46 10.20 -11.65
CA LYS A 207 -21.31 9.42 -10.76
C LYS A 207 -20.85 9.59 -9.33
N PHE A 208 -21.72 10.15 -8.51
CA PHE A 208 -21.47 10.25 -7.08
C PHE A 208 -21.94 8.99 -6.37
N ILE A 209 -21.23 8.63 -5.30
CA ILE A 209 -21.68 7.59 -4.38
C ILE A 209 -22.73 8.14 -3.42
N ASP A 210 -23.64 7.26 -3.01
CA ASP A 210 -24.60 7.56 -1.94
C ASP A 210 -24.06 7.23 -0.55
N LYS A 211 -23.11 6.28 -0.45
CA LYS A 211 -22.55 5.81 0.81
C LYS A 211 -21.05 5.52 0.68
N ALA A 212 -20.27 5.98 1.67
CA ALA A 212 -18.85 5.72 1.73
C ALA A 212 -18.55 4.22 1.94
N ILE A 213 -17.43 3.75 1.37
CA ILE A 213 -16.92 2.42 1.72
C ILE A 213 -16.51 2.40 3.21
N PRO A 214 -16.73 1.28 3.92
CA PRO A 214 -16.33 1.19 5.32
C PRO A 214 -14.80 1.22 5.45
N ASN A 215 -14.29 1.84 6.51
CA ASN A 215 -12.88 1.77 6.91
C ASN A 215 -12.52 0.39 7.49
N THR A 216 -12.83 -0.67 6.75
CA THR A 216 -12.54 -2.07 7.09
C THR A 216 -11.64 -2.66 6.01
N PRO A 217 -10.91 -3.73 6.30
CA PRO A 217 -10.11 -4.43 5.28
C PRO A 217 -10.97 -4.76 4.04
N PRO A 218 -10.35 -4.79 2.83
CA PRO A 218 -11.04 -5.16 1.61
C PRO A 218 -11.79 -6.48 1.81
N LYS A 219 -13.08 -6.49 1.49
CA LYS A 219 -13.81 -7.75 1.34
C LYS A 219 -13.15 -8.50 0.18
N LYS A 220 -12.84 -9.79 0.34
CA LYS A 220 -12.40 -10.65 -0.76
C LYS A 220 -13.53 -10.73 -1.80
N GLU A 221 -13.62 -9.77 -2.70
CA GLU A 221 -14.37 -9.92 -3.93
C GLU A 221 -13.63 -10.96 -4.76
N LYS A 222 -14.33 -12.04 -5.11
CA LYS A 222 -13.82 -13.05 -6.06
C LYS A 222 -13.52 -12.30 -7.36
N GLU A 223 -12.25 -12.19 -7.70
CA GLU A 223 -11.82 -11.65 -8.98
C GLU A 223 -12.61 -12.31 -10.12
N VAL A 224 -13.32 -11.49 -10.88
CA VAL A 224 -13.86 -11.86 -12.19
C VAL A 224 -12.65 -12.15 -13.09
N LYS A 225 -12.28 -13.44 -13.19
CA LYS A 225 -11.28 -13.91 -14.14
C LYS A 225 -11.74 -13.57 -15.56
N LYS A 226 -10.92 -12.79 -16.27
CA LYS A 226 -10.95 -12.69 -17.74
C LYS A 226 -10.90 -14.11 -18.33
N GLN A 227 -11.79 -14.37 -19.27
CA GLN A 227 -11.93 -15.62 -20.00
C GLN A 227 -10.64 -15.95 -20.79
N GLU A 228 -9.99 -17.05 -20.45
CA GLU A 228 -9.30 -17.90 -21.42
C GLU A 228 -10.04 -19.24 -21.49
N THR A 229 -10.36 -19.65 -22.71
CA THR A 229 -11.23 -20.78 -23.05
C THR A 229 -10.48 -22.12 -23.08
N LYS A 230 -10.97 -23.13 -22.32
CA LYS A 230 -11.24 -24.55 -22.69
C LYS A 230 -11.24 -25.47 -21.45
N PRO A 231 -11.83 -26.69 -21.48
CA PRO A 231 -13.25 -27.01 -21.67
C PRO A 231 -13.86 -27.78 -20.47
N GLN A 232 -15.19 -27.78 -20.43
CA GLN A 232 -16.14 -28.37 -19.48
C GLN A 232 -15.74 -29.67 -18.74
N ALA A 233 -15.99 -29.67 -17.43
CA ALA A 233 -16.45 -30.85 -16.70
C ALA A 233 -17.50 -30.46 -15.63
N LYS A 234 -18.75 -30.79 -15.96
CA LYS A 234 -19.96 -31.11 -15.16
C LYS A 234 -20.28 -30.36 -13.84
N ALA A 235 -21.46 -29.75 -13.87
CA ALA A 235 -22.19 -29.11 -12.80
C ALA A 235 -22.81 -30.09 -11.77
N ALA A 236 -23.00 -29.59 -10.55
CA ALA A 236 -24.05 -29.95 -9.60
C ALA A 236 -24.33 -28.73 -8.68
N PRO A 237 -25.55 -28.55 -8.15
CA PRO A 237 -26.26 -27.26 -8.14
C PRO A 237 -26.05 -26.41 -6.89
N ALA A 238 -26.27 -25.10 -7.07
CA ALA A 238 -26.46 -24.12 -6.00
C ALA A 238 -27.80 -24.33 -5.28
N GLN A 239 -27.80 -24.15 -3.96
CA GLN A 239 -28.99 -23.91 -3.14
C GLN A 239 -28.99 -22.46 -2.66
N GLU A 240 -30.21 -21.95 -2.59
CA GLU A 240 -30.65 -20.56 -2.47
C GLU A 240 -30.25 -19.90 -1.13
N GLU A 241 -30.05 -18.58 -1.19
CA GLU A 241 -29.87 -17.71 -0.03
C GLU A 241 -31.17 -17.59 0.78
N GLU A 242 -31.10 -17.94 2.06
CA GLU A 242 -32.03 -17.47 3.10
C GLU A 242 -31.26 -16.55 4.06
N ASP A 243 -31.86 -15.39 4.33
CA ASP A 243 -31.41 -14.40 5.30
C ASP A 243 -31.33 -15.02 6.72
N GLU A 244 -30.13 -15.28 7.24
CA GLU A 244 -29.92 -15.56 8.66
C GLU A 244 -28.75 -14.77 9.28
N LYS A 245 -29.04 -14.29 10.49
CA LYS A 245 -28.22 -13.52 11.45
C LYS A 245 -26.76 -14.02 11.59
N PRO A 246 -25.83 -13.17 12.04
CA PRO A 246 -24.38 -13.38 11.91
C PRO A 246 -23.91 -14.72 12.49
N VAL A 247 -23.39 -15.59 11.62
CA VAL A 247 -22.71 -16.84 11.99
C VAL A 247 -21.33 -16.49 12.61
N PRO A 248 -20.96 -17.08 13.76
CA PRO A 248 -19.69 -16.81 14.41
C PRO A 248 -18.50 -17.19 13.51
N LYS A 249 -17.48 -16.31 13.48
CA LYS A 249 -16.23 -16.53 12.75
C LYS A 249 -15.68 -17.93 13.09
N PRO A 250 -15.17 -18.69 12.11
CA PRO A 250 -14.47 -19.94 12.39
C PRO A 250 -13.34 -19.65 13.39
N LYS A 251 -13.37 -20.38 14.50
CA LYS A 251 -12.44 -20.24 15.62
C LYS A 251 -11.03 -20.63 15.16
N HIS A 252 -10.02 -19.89 15.63
CA HIS A 252 -8.62 -20.21 15.34
C HIS A 252 -8.27 -21.60 15.89
N PRO A 253 -7.47 -22.45 15.22
CA PRO A 253 -7.14 -23.79 15.71
C PRO A 253 -6.61 -23.82 17.15
N LEU A 254 -5.76 -22.84 17.50
CA LEU A 254 -5.19 -22.69 18.84
C LEU A 254 -6.18 -22.17 19.91
N GLU A 255 -7.42 -21.77 19.58
CA GLU A 255 -8.44 -21.44 20.58
C GLU A 255 -8.81 -22.64 21.45
N ALA A 256 -8.67 -23.87 20.91
CA ALA A 256 -8.95 -25.10 21.65
C ALA A 256 -8.01 -25.31 22.86
N LEU A 257 -6.85 -24.65 22.87
CA LEU A 257 -5.87 -24.72 23.97
C LEU A 257 -6.25 -23.83 25.17
N GLY A 258 -7.35 -23.09 25.10
CA GLY A 258 -7.87 -22.28 26.20
C GLY A 258 -6.98 -21.08 26.56
N LYS A 259 -7.24 -20.51 27.74
CA LYS A 259 -6.50 -19.35 28.24
C LYS A 259 -5.16 -19.79 28.83
N SER A 260 -4.09 -19.16 28.35
CA SER A 260 -2.72 -19.34 28.82
C SER A 260 -2.48 -18.71 30.19
N GLU A 261 -1.64 -19.34 31.01
CA GLU A 261 -1.12 -18.76 32.25
C GLU A 261 -0.07 -17.67 31.95
N PHE A 262 0.75 -17.88 30.92
CA PHE A 262 1.69 -16.88 30.45
C PHE A 262 0.97 -15.82 29.61
N VAL A 263 1.02 -14.56 30.02
CA VAL A 263 0.39 -13.46 29.28
C VAL A 263 1.34 -12.99 28.19
N LEU A 264 1.14 -13.48 26.96
CA LEU A 264 1.98 -13.15 25.81
C LEU A 264 2.06 -11.63 25.53
N ASP A 265 1.00 -10.88 25.82
CA ASP A 265 1.00 -9.42 25.64
C ASP A 265 1.95 -8.69 26.61
N ASP A 266 2.18 -9.24 27.81
CA ASP A 266 3.16 -8.67 28.74
C ASP A 266 4.58 -8.91 28.24
N TRP A 267 4.85 -10.07 27.64
CA TRP A 267 6.11 -10.32 26.93
C TRP A 267 6.33 -9.32 25.80
N LYS A 268 5.34 -9.16 24.91
CA LYS A 268 5.41 -8.23 23.78
C LYS A 268 5.66 -6.79 24.24
N ARG A 269 5.04 -6.37 25.35
CA ARG A 269 5.26 -5.06 25.97
C ARG A 269 6.68 -4.95 26.52
N LYS A 270 7.16 -5.97 27.25
CA LYS A 270 8.51 -6.01 27.83
C LYS A 270 9.58 -5.91 26.74
N TYR A 271 9.47 -6.73 25.69
CA TYR A 271 10.36 -6.70 24.54
C TYR A 271 10.36 -5.35 23.80
N SER A 272 9.23 -4.65 23.73
CA SER A 272 9.13 -3.39 22.99
C SER A 272 9.64 -2.17 23.74
N ASN A 273 9.65 -2.21 25.08
CA ASN A 273 9.83 -1.03 25.92
C ASN A 273 11.15 -1.04 26.70
N GLU A 274 11.86 -2.17 26.73
CA GLU A 274 13.04 -2.38 27.56
C GLU A 274 14.24 -2.81 26.70
N GLU A 275 15.45 -2.68 27.25
CA GLU A 275 16.65 -3.20 26.60
C GLU A 275 16.54 -4.72 26.42
N THR A 276 16.80 -5.21 25.21
CA THR A 276 16.46 -6.57 24.80
C THR A 276 17.32 -7.62 25.52
N ARG A 277 18.64 -7.44 25.54
CA ARG A 277 19.62 -8.40 26.11
C ARG A 277 19.64 -8.38 27.63
N GLU A 278 19.65 -7.20 28.23
CA GLU A 278 19.88 -6.99 29.66
C GLU A 278 18.61 -7.14 30.48
N VAL A 279 17.43 -6.85 29.90
CA VAL A 279 16.18 -6.76 30.66
C VAL A 279 15.10 -7.67 30.10
N ALA A 280 14.79 -7.58 28.80
CA ALA A 280 13.64 -8.30 28.24
C ALA A 280 13.89 -9.82 28.16
N LEU A 281 15.03 -10.26 27.63
CA LEU A 281 15.35 -11.68 27.48
C LEU A 281 15.47 -12.42 28.83
N PRO A 282 16.16 -11.88 29.86
CA PRO A 282 16.14 -12.50 31.19
C PRO A 282 14.74 -12.63 31.78
N TRP A 283 13.89 -11.61 31.59
CA TRP A 283 12.49 -11.67 32.00
C TRP A 283 11.73 -12.75 31.24
N PHE A 284 11.93 -12.88 29.92
CA PHE A 284 11.28 -13.90 29.10
C PHE A 284 11.58 -15.31 29.62
N TRP A 285 12.85 -15.66 29.82
CA TRP A 285 13.24 -16.99 30.26
C TRP A 285 12.78 -17.33 31.68
N GLN A 286 12.60 -16.32 32.54
CA GLN A 286 12.05 -16.52 33.88
C GLN A 286 10.53 -16.70 33.90
N ASN A 287 9.80 -16.11 32.96
CA ASN A 287 8.34 -16.00 33.00
C ASN A 287 7.63 -16.87 31.95
N CYS A 288 8.30 -17.28 30.88
CA CYS A 288 7.68 -18.08 29.82
C CYS A 288 7.34 -19.50 30.33
N ASN A 289 6.11 -19.93 30.08
CA ASN A 289 5.65 -21.27 30.41
C ASN A 289 5.83 -22.21 29.20
N PHE A 290 6.95 -22.95 29.16
CA PHE A 290 7.26 -23.89 28.08
C PHE A 290 6.44 -25.19 28.11
N ASN A 291 5.56 -25.39 29.10
CA ASN A 291 4.53 -26.43 29.00
C ASN A 291 3.36 -25.99 28.11
N GLU A 292 3.25 -24.67 27.89
CA GLU A 292 2.17 -24.04 27.14
C GLU A 292 2.64 -23.45 25.79
N TYR A 293 3.92 -23.12 25.67
CA TYR A 293 4.51 -22.55 24.47
C TYR A 293 5.73 -23.35 24.04
N SER A 294 5.99 -23.31 22.74
CA SER A 294 7.21 -23.86 22.15
C SER A 294 7.94 -22.78 21.37
N ILE A 295 9.25 -22.96 21.23
CA ILE A 295 10.12 -22.07 20.44
C ILE A 295 10.58 -22.78 19.16
N TRP A 296 10.67 -22.01 18.08
CA TRP A 296 10.88 -22.49 16.72
C TRP A 296 11.88 -21.63 16.00
N ARG A 297 12.82 -22.28 15.32
CA ARG A 297 13.65 -21.68 14.28
C ARG A 297 12.89 -21.72 12.97
N MET A 298 12.90 -20.60 12.25
CA MET A 298 12.35 -20.46 10.90
C MET A 298 13.48 -20.24 9.91
N ASP A 299 13.56 -21.05 8.86
CA ASP A 299 14.48 -20.87 7.73
C ASP A 299 13.67 -20.72 6.43
N TYR A 300 14.01 -19.74 5.59
CA TYR A 300 13.41 -19.65 4.25
C TYR A 300 14.03 -20.69 3.31
N LEU A 301 13.18 -21.40 2.57
CA LEU A 301 13.60 -22.55 1.75
C LEU A 301 14.20 -22.17 0.39
N TYR A 302 13.97 -20.95 -0.09
CA TYR A 302 14.33 -20.54 -1.45
C TYR A 302 15.30 -19.33 -1.48
N PRO A 303 16.48 -19.40 -0.84
CA PRO A 303 17.40 -18.26 -0.76
C PRO A 303 17.85 -17.76 -2.15
N ASP A 304 17.89 -18.61 -3.16
CA ASP A 304 18.23 -18.24 -4.54
C ASP A 304 17.17 -17.37 -5.23
N GLU A 305 15.95 -17.32 -4.70
CA GLU A 305 14.86 -16.47 -5.19
C GLU A 305 14.83 -15.09 -4.51
N LEU A 306 15.68 -14.87 -3.49
CA LEU A 306 15.73 -13.60 -2.79
C LEU A 306 16.31 -12.50 -3.67
N SER A 307 15.73 -11.31 -3.56
CA SER A 307 16.18 -10.12 -4.29
C SER A 307 17.57 -9.71 -3.83
N SER A 308 18.38 -9.16 -4.74
CA SER A 308 19.64 -8.50 -4.37
C SER A 308 19.41 -7.23 -3.52
N MET A 309 18.18 -6.74 -3.43
CA MET A 309 17.80 -5.59 -2.61
C MET A 309 17.25 -6.02 -1.24
N THR A 310 17.99 -5.74 -0.16
CA THR A 310 17.64 -6.11 1.23
C THR A 310 16.20 -5.70 1.61
N PHE A 311 15.75 -4.49 1.23
CA PHE A 311 14.42 -4.02 1.61
C PHE A 311 13.28 -4.84 0.99
N MET A 312 13.49 -5.44 -0.19
CA MET A 312 12.48 -6.31 -0.82
C MET A 312 12.34 -7.62 -0.04
N ASN A 313 13.46 -8.18 0.42
CA ASN A 313 13.46 -9.38 1.27
C ASN A 313 12.85 -9.07 2.65
N SER A 314 13.09 -7.88 3.19
CA SER A 314 12.44 -7.41 4.44
C SER A 314 10.92 -7.25 4.26
N ASN A 315 10.48 -6.78 3.09
CA ASN A 315 9.05 -6.72 2.74
C ASN A 315 8.45 -8.12 2.57
N LEU A 316 9.21 -9.11 2.07
CA LEU A 316 8.78 -10.51 2.02
C LEU A 316 8.46 -11.03 3.42
N VAL A 317 9.38 -10.84 4.38
CA VAL A 317 9.17 -11.18 5.80
C VAL A 317 7.93 -10.45 6.36
N GLY A 318 7.80 -9.15 6.10
CA GLY A 318 6.64 -8.38 6.52
C GLY A 318 5.32 -8.87 5.92
N GLY A 319 5.35 -9.34 4.67
CA GLY A 319 4.22 -9.95 4.00
C GLY A 319 3.80 -11.26 4.68
N PHE A 320 4.76 -12.13 5.00
CA PHE A 320 4.51 -13.38 5.72
C PHE A 320 3.86 -13.09 7.08
N PHE A 321 4.41 -12.10 7.82
CA PHE A 321 3.89 -11.71 9.13
C PHE A 321 2.48 -11.15 9.06
N THR A 322 2.17 -10.39 8.00
CA THR A 322 0.81 -9.90 7.75
C THR A 322 -0.17 -11.05 7.55
N ARG A 323 0.26 -12.14 6.91
CA ARG A 323 -0.57 -13.34 6.71
C ARG A 323 -0.72 -14.17 7.99
N LEU A 324 0.17 -14.00 8.97
CA LEU A 324 0.06 -14.60 10.31
C LEU A 324 -0.85 -13.84 11.29
N GLU A 325 -1.52 -12.75 10.88
CA GLU A 325 -2.29 -11.88 11.79
C GLU A 325 -3.39 -12.64 12.56
N ALA A 326 -3.97 -13.71 11.97
CA ALA A 326 -4.94 -14.56 12.66
C ALA A 326 -4.34 -15.24 13.92
N SER A 327 -3.04 -15.51 13.90
CA SER A 327 -2.27 -16.13 14.98
C SER A 327 -1.64 -15.13 15.94
N ARG A 328 -1.91 -13.82 15.78
CA ARG A 328 -1.25 -12.77 16.58
C ARG A 328 -1.35 -12.98 18.09
N LYS A 329 -2.46 -13.53 18.58
CA LYS A 329 -2.65 -13.81 20.03
C LYS A 329 -1.83 -15.00 20.54
N TYR A 330 -1.25 -15.78 19.63
CA TYR A 330 -0.60 -17.05 19.91
C TYR A 330 0.87 -17.07 19.54
N ILE A 331 1.38 -16.04 18.84
CA ILE A 331 2.75 -16.00 18.34
C ILE A 331 3.43 -14.70 18.75
N PHE A 332 4.71 -14.82 19.05
CA PHE A 332 5.69 -13.74 19.01
C PHE A 332 6.91 -14.22 18.23
N GLY A 333 7.59 -13.37 17.48
CA GLY A 333 8.87 -13.74 16.92
C GLY A 333 9.53 -12.66 16.08
N ALA A 334 10.74 -12.93 15.62
CA ALA A 334 11.47 -12.05 14.73
C ALA A 334 11.97 -12.83 13.51
N GLY A 335 11.92 -12.18 12.35
CA GLY A 335 12.46 -12.66 11.09
C GLY A 335 13.50 -11.68 10.59
N GLY A 336 14.75 -12.11 10.56
CA GLY A 336 15.88 -11.36 10.05
C GLY A 336 16.18 -11.69 8.59
N VAL A 337 16.56 -10.66 7.85
CA VAL A 337 17.20 -10.73 6.53
C VAL A 337 18.70 -10.57 6.77
N PHE A 338 19.46 -11.56 6.34
CA PHE A 338 20.91 -11.57 6.48
C PHE A 338 21.56 -11.54 5.10
N LYS A 339 22.74 -10.92 5.02
CA LYS A 339 23.47 -10.70 3.76
C LYS A 339 24.92 -11.17 3.90
N SER A 340 25.40 -11.99 2.96
CA SER A 340 26.80 -12.39 2.89
C SER A 340 27.68 -11.31 2.24
N GLU A 341 28.99 -11.45 2.38
CA GLU A 341 29.96 -10.58 1.71
C GLU A 341 29.79 -10.58 0.18
N ASP A 342 29.50 -11.75 -0.40
CA ASP A 342 29.22 -11.94 -1.84
C ASP A 342 27.87 -11.35 -2.30
N GLY A 343 27.10 -10.75 -1.39
CA GLY A 343 25.83 -10.11 -1.69
C GLY A 343 24.64 -11.04 -1.82
N LYS A 344 24.75 -12.30 -1.40
CA LYS A 344 23.62 -13.23 -1.29
C LYS A 344 22.82 -12.92 -0.04
N HIS A 345 21.51 -13.18 -0.09
CA HIS A 345 20.62 -13.01 1.06
C HIS A 345 20.11 -14.34 1.56
N THR A 346 19.76 -14.37 2.84
CA THR A 346 18.96 -15.44 3.44
C THR A 346 18.00 -14.84 4.46
N ILE A 347 16.94 -15.59 4.79
CA ILE A 347 15.97 -15.19 5.81
C ILE A 347 15.95 -16.26 6.89
N ARG A 348 16.11 -15.84 8.14
CA ARG A 348 16.08 -16.70 9.31
C ARG A 348 15.38 -16.00 10.46
N GLY A 349 14.67 -16.74 11.30
CA GLY A 349 13.97 -16.18 12.44
C GLY A 349 13.81 -17.13 13.62
N ALA A 350 13.37 -16.57 14.74
CA ALA A 350 12.99 -17.30 15.94
C ALA A 350 11.58 -16.89 16.39
N PHE A 351 10.73 -17.86 16.68
CA PHE A 351 9.34 -17.67 17.04
C PHE A 351 8.97 -18.45 18.30
N LEU A 352 8.16 -17.84 19.13
CA LEU A 352 7.42 -18.44 20.23
C LEU A 352 5.99 -18.67 19.77
N THR A 353 5.47 -19.88 19.90
CA THR A 353 4.09 -20.22 19.51
C THR A 353 3.36 -20.91 20.66
N ARG A 354 2.05 -20.66 20.78
CA ARG A 354 1.18 -21.41 21.71
C ARG A 354 1.05 -22.85 21.23
N GLY A 355 1.17 -23.78 22.16
CA GLY A 355 1.10 -25.22 21.87
C GLY A 355 2.45 -25.81 21.48
N ASP A 356 2.44 -27.09 21.14
CA ASP A 356 3.64 -27.90 20.96
C ASP A 356 4.03 -28.12 19.48
N GLU A 357 3.17 -27.65 18.57
CA GLU A 357 3.30 -27.79 17.12
C GLU A 357 3.32 -26.41 16.44
N ALA A 358 4.16 -26.28 15.41
CA ALA A 358 4.27 -25.05 14.62
C ALA A 358 3.06 -24.84 13.70
N ALA A 359 2.61 -25.91 13.02
CA ALA A 359 1.66 -25.79 11.92
C ALA A 359 0.37 -25.05 12.29
N PRO A 360 -0.33 -25.33 13.40
CA PRO A 360 -1.58 -24.62 13.74
C PRO A 360 -1.40 -23.12 14.03
N ALA A 361 -0.14 -22.68 14.22
CA ALA A 361 0.22 -21.29 14.40
C ALA A 361 0.55 -20.62 13.05
N PHE A 362 1.17 -21.34 12.11
CA PHE A 362 1.67 -20.76 10.86
C PHE A 362 0.80 -21.05 9.62
N ASP A 363 0.03 -22.13 9.60
CA ASP A 363 -0.76 -22.60 8.44
C ASP A 363 -1.91 -21.66 8.03
N VAL A 364 -2.22 -20.68 8.88
CA VAL A 364 -3.11 -19.56 8.54
C VAL A 364 -2.54 -18.67 7.44
N ALA A 365 -1.21 -18.68 7.24
CA ALA A 365 -0.53 -17.97 6.17
C ALA A 365 -0.31 -18.92 4.97
N PRO A 366 -0.91 -18.67 3.80
CA PRO A 366 -0.85 -19.59 2.64
C PRO A 366 0.55 -19.92 2.12
N ASP A 367 1.56 -19.12 2.47
CA ASP A 367 2.95 -19.25 2.06
C ASP A 367 3.86 -19.75 3.20
N TYR A 368 3.30 -20.27 4.30
CA TYR A 368 4.09 -20.83 5.40
C TYR A 368 4.98 -22.00 4.97
N GLU A 369 4.59 -22.73 3.92
CA GLU A 369 5.36 -23.82 3.33
C GLU A 369 6.66 -23.36 2.67
N SER A 370 6.81 -22.05 2.38
CA SER A 370 8.08 -21.47 1.94
C SER A 370 9.13 -21.37 3.05
N TYR A 371 8.73 -21.71 4.29
CA TYR A 371 9.57 -21.68 5.47
C TYR A 371 9.62 -23.06 6.12
N LYS A 372 10.80 -23.45 6.58
CA LYS A 372 11.00 -24.61 7.43
C LYS A 372 10.98 -24.19 8.89
N PHE A 373 10.13 -24.83 9.68
CA PHE A 373 10.08 -24.66 11.12
C PHE A 373 10.77 -25.83 11.82
N THR A 374 11.79 -25.55 12.61
CA THR A 374 12.52 -26.54 13.42
C THR A 374 12.31 -26.22 14.88
N LYS A 375 11.81 -27.19 15.65
CA LYS A 375 11.56 -27.03 17.08
C LYS A 375 12.87 -26.87 17.83
N LEU A 376 12.92 -25.94 18.77
CA LEU A 376 14.07 -25.67 19.62
C LEU A 376 13.80 -26.14 21.05
N ASP A 377 14.84 -26.57 21.76
CA ASP A 377 14.75 -26.98 23.15
C ASP A 377 15.08 -25.80 24.09
N PRO A 378 14.12 -25.30 24.89
CA PRO A 378 14.37 -24.21 25.83
C PRO A 378 15.32 -24.58 26.98
N LYS A 379 15.75 -25.84 27.11
CA LYS A 379 16.77 -26.29 28.07
C LYS A 379 18.16 -26.38 27.45
N ASN A 380 18.26 -26.37 26.12
CA ASN A 380 19.52 -26.41 25.41
C ASN A 380 20.10 -24.99 25.29
N ASP A 381 21.33 -24.81 25.78
CA ASP A 381 21.94 -23.46 25.82
C ASP A 381 22.27 -22.90 24.43
N ALA A 382 22.53 -23.74 23.42
CA ALA A 382 22.74 -23.29 22.05
C ALA A 382 21.43 -22.81 21.41
N ASP A 383 20.32 -23.50 21.67
CA ASP A 383 19.00 -23.11 21.17
C ASP A 383 18.51 -21.82 21.84
N LYS A 384 18.77 -21.66 23.15
CA LYS A 384 18.51 -20.39 23.85
C LYS A 384 19.31 -19.25 23.23
N ALA A 385 20.63 -19.44 23.07
CA ALA A 385 21.50 -18.43 22.49
C ALA A 385 21.03 -18.04 21.08
N PHE A 386 20.60 -19.02 20.27
CA PHE A 386 20.02 -18.75 18.96
C PHE A 386 18.77 -17.86 19.04
N VAL A 387 17.82 -18.16 19.94
CA VAL A 387 16.62 -17.33 20.10
C VAL A 387 16.97 -15.92 20.55
N GLU A 388 17.88 -15.79 21.51
CA GLU A 388 18.34 -14.49 21.99
C GLU A 388 18.95 -13.66 20.86
N ASP A 389 19.88 -14.25 20.10
CA ASP A 389 20.57 -13.61 18.99
C ASP A 389 19.58 -13.16 17.88
N MET A 390 18.57 -13.99 17.57
CA MET A 390 17.54 -13.63 16.59
C MET A 390 16.58 -12.54 17.09
N TRP A 391 16.37 -12.44 18.40
CA TRP A 391 15.49 -11.42 18.98
C TRP A 391 16.22 -10.11 19.31
N SER A 392 17.54 -10.12 19.45
CA SER A 392 18.38 -8.91 19.64
C SER A 392 18.91 -8.29 18.35
N TRP A 393 18.96 -9.03 17.24
CA TRP A 393 19.31 -8.53 15.90
C TRP A 393 20.75 -8.01 15.79
N ASP A 394 21.63 -8.48 16.66
CA ASP A 394 22.96 -7.92 16.91
C ASP A 394 24.09 -8.90 16.56
N LYS A 395 23.76 -10.10 16.05
CA LYS A 395 24.75 -11.10 15.65
C LYS A 395 24.55 -11.63 14.22
N PRO A 396 25.65 -11.97 13.53
CA PRO A 396 25.59 -12.66 12.26
C PRO A 396 25.15 -14.11 12.44
N ILE A 397 24.86 -14.78 11.32
CA ILE A 397 24.58 -16.20 11.26
C ILE A 397 25.53 -16.91 10.31
N ASP A 398 25.83 -18.17 10.61
CA ASP A 398 26.52 -19.06 9.68
C ASP A 398 25.53 -19.99 8.97
N VAL A 399 25.68 -20.09 7.65
CA VAL A 399 24.92 -20.99 6.79
C VAL A 399 25.90 -21.68 5.85
N ASP A 400 26.05 -22.99 5.99
CA ASP A 400 26.91 -23.84 5.15
C ASP A 400 28.36 -23.32 5.02
N GLY A 401 28.91 -22.84 6.13
CA GLY A 401 30.29 -22.31 6.19
C GLY A 401 30.46 -20.89 5.66
N THR A 402 29.36 -20.22 5.30
CA THR A 402 29.34 -18.79 4.91
C THR A 402 28.69 -17.96 6.00
N THR A 403 29.36 -16.89 6.41
CA THR A 403 28.83 -15.92 7.38
C THR A 403 27.94 -14.89 6.69
N TYR A 404 26.76 -14.64 7.27
CA TYR A 404 25.81 -13.64 6.83
C TYR A 404 25.57 -12.62 7.94
N GLU A 405 25.80 -11.35 7.64
CA GLU A 405 25.58 -10.23 8.55
C GLU A 405 24.10 -9.83 8.57
N PHE A 406 23.61 -9.40 9.74
CA PHE A 406 22.25 -8.89 9.85
C PHE A 406 22.10 -7.61 9.01
N ALA A 407 21.06 -7.55 8.18
CA ALA A 407 20.87 -6.45 7.24
C ALA A 407 19.56 -5.67 7.45
N ASP A 408 18.46 -6.37 7.73
CA ASP A 408 17.16 -5.79 8.09
C ASP A 408 16.27 -6.88 8.70
N GLY A 409 15.11 -6.56 9.27
CA GLY A 409 14.22 -7.56 9.83
C GLY A 409 12.85 -7.02 10.20
N LYS A 410 11.97 -7.92 10.67
CA LYS A 410 10.66 -7.58 11.24
C LYS A 410 10.43 -8.37 12.53
N VAL A 411 9.65 -7.78 13.44
CA VAL A 411 9.12 -8.45 14.63
C VAL A 411 7.62 -8.66 14.45
N PHE A 412 7.14 -9.88 14.69
CA PHE A 412 5.73 -10.21 14.80
C PHE A 412 5.32 -10.19 16.27
N LYS A 413 4.44 -9.26 16.63
CA LYS A 413 3.93 -9.05 17.99
C LYS A 413 2.51 -8.51 17.97
#